data_AF-A0A7L5Z5N0-F1
#
_entry.id   AF-A0A7L5Z5N0-F1
#
_cell.length_a   1.000
_cell.length_b   1.000
_cell.length_c   1.000
_cell.angle_alpha   90.00
_cell.angle_beta   90.00
_cell.angle_gamma   90.00
#
_symmetry.space_group_name_H-M   'P 1'
#
loop_
_entity.id
_entity.type
_entity.pdbx_description
1 polymer ?
#
loop_
_entity_poly.entity_id
_entity_poly.type
_entity_poly.pdbx_seq_one_letter_code
_entity_poly.pdbx_strand_id
1 'polypeptide(L)'
;MGNRLNPNILTGEMAAEGPAWGQHWSFVRAPDGFLRVRNRLAPGMCLDVAGDGAIYMDTCGNQIGQRWNLRGQNGNVDVINPFKPGHRLDVTANAPNIALSVPCSGATGQLWSVTATNVWPDPVQAARLISTPDSFHSNRPRRSISKTSWLSGRSFRVRVTANRSRLR
;
A
#
# COMPACT_ATOMS: atom_id res chain seq x y z
N MET A 1 -7.29 -22.34 9.19
CA MET A 1 -5.86 -22.60 9.03
C MET A 1 -5.47 -22.16 7.63
N GLY A 2 -4.66 -21.10 7.50
CA GLY A 2 -4.14 -20.64 6.21
C GLY A 2 -2.62 -20.69 6.28
N ASN A 3 -2.04 -21.82 5.86
CA ASN A 3 -0.62 -21.90 5.53
C ASN A 3 -0.40 -21.23 4.18
N ARG A 4 0.71 -20.48 4.03
CA ARG A 4 1.52 -20.44 2.81
C ARG A 4 2.85 -19.75 3.07
N LEU A 5 3.78 -20.54 3.62
CA LEU A 5 5.22 -20.35 3.44
C LEU A 5 5.54 -20.70 1.98
N ASN A 6 5.40 -19.76 1.05
CA ASN A 6 6.04 -19.89 -0.25
C ASN A 6 7.32 -19.05 -0.23
N PRO A 7 8.51 -19.67 -0.11
CA PRO A 7 9.78 -18.98 -0.01
C PRO A 7 10.20 -18.25 -1.29
N ASN A 8 9.45 -18.39 -2.39
CA ASN A 8 9.66 -17.64 -3.63
C ASN A 8 8.76 -16.41 -3.76
N ILE A 9 7.98 -16.09 -2.72
CA ILE A 9 7.21 -14.85 -2.65
C ILE A 9 8.17 -13.71 -2.34
N LEU A 10 7.98 -12.58 -3.03
CA LEU A 10 8.53 -11.27 -2.67
C LEU A 10 8.21 -10.99 -1.19
N THR A 11 9.16 -11.34 -0.33
CA THR A 11 9.21 -11.01 1.09
C THR A 11 9.21 -9.49 1.21
N GLY A 12 8.93 -8.94 2.39
CA GLY A 12 8.84 -7.49 2.64
C GLY A 12 10.08 -6.66 2.30
N GLU A 13 11.04 -7.19 1.56
CA GLU A 13 12.16 -6.50 0.95
C GLU A 13 11.74 -5.23 0.21
N MET A 14 12.39 -4.13 0.57
CA MET A 14 12.24 -2.84 -0.07
C MET A 14 13.56 -2.46 -0.74
N ALA A 15 13.45 -2.05 -1.99
CA ALA A 15 14.55 -1.42 -2.71
C ALA A 15 14.63 0.07 -2.38
N ALA A 16 15.80 0.67 -2.61
CA ALA A 16 15.96 2.12 -2.60
C ALA A 16 14.99 2.79 -3.59
N GLU A 17 14.48 3.98 -3.25
CA GLU A 17 13.50 4.70 -4.07
C GLU A 17 14.00 4.90 -5.51
N GLY A 18 13.16 4.60 -6.50
CA GLY A 18 13.51 4.68 -7.90
C GLY A 18 12.33 4.49 -8.86
N PRO A 19 12.58 4.42 -10.17
CA PRO A 19 11.53 4.27 -11.18
C PRO A 19 11.07 2.81 -11.37
N ALA A 20 11.58 1.87 -10.58
CA ALA A 20 11.29 0.44 -10.74
C ALA A 20 9.82 0.14 -10.48
N TRP A 21 9.19 -0.68 -11.34
CA TRP A 21 7.79 -1.08 -11.23
C TRP A 21 7.44 -1.76 -9.90
N GLY A 22 8.41 -2.40 -9.25
CA GLY A 22 8.26 -2.98 -7.91
C GLY A 22 7.93 -1.96 -6.81
N GLN A 23 8.04 -0.66 -7.09
CA GLN A 23 7.69 0.41 -6.15
C GLN A 23 6.36 1.09 -6.48
N HIS A 24 5.66 0.64 -7.52
CA HIS A 24 4.37 1.18 -7.94
C HIS A 24 3.25 0.32 -7.36
N TRP A 25 2.53 0.89 -6.40
CA TRP A 25 1.46 0.23 -5.68
C TRP A 25 0.10 0.88 -5.96
N SER A 26 -0.97 0.09 -6.09
CA SER A 26 -2.33 0.61 -6.17
C SER A 26 -3.11 0.27 -4.89
N PHE A 27 -3.84 1.24 -4.35
CA PHE A 27 -4.75 1.06 -3.22
C PHE A 27 -6.18 0.90 -3.74
N VAL A 28 -6.69 -0.31 -3.76
CA VAL A 28 -8.02 -0.62 -4.30
C VAL A 28 -8.98 -0.81 -3.15
N ARG A 29 -9.99 0.05 -3.05
CA ARG A 29 -11.05 -0.12 -2.04
C ARG A 29 -11.91 -1.32 -2.39
N ALA A 30 -12.01 -2.26 -1.45
CA ALA A 30 -12.88 -3.43 -1.56
C ALA A 30 -14.28 -3.10 -0.97
N PRO A 31 -15.32 -3.90 -1.31
CA PRO A 31 -16.67 -3.71 -0.79
C PRO A 31 -16.78 -3.79 0.74
N ASP A 32 -15.83 -4.48 1.37
CA ASP A 32 -15.71 -4.60 2.84
C ASP A 32 -15.19 -3.32 3.52
N GLY A 33 -14.94 -2.25 2.76
CA GLY A 33 -14.44 -0.97 3.26
C GLY A 33 -12.93 -0.94 3.49
N PHE A 34 -12.21 -2.05 3.34
CA PHE A 34 -10.76 -2.11 3.44
C PHE A 34 -10.08 -1.86 2.10
N LEU A 35 -8.79 -1.54 2.15
CA LEU A 35 -7.94 -1.44 0.97
C LEU A 35 -7.28 -2.80 0.69
N ARG A 36 -7.18 -3.13 -0.59
CA ARG A 36 -6.26 -4.12 -1.15
C ARG A 36 -5.07 -3.35 -1.73
N VAL A 37 -3.87 -3.67 -1.28
CA VAL A 37 -2.64 -3.01 -1.75
C VAL A 37 -1.98 -3.93 -2.76
N ARG A 38 -1.90 -3.51 -4.02
CA ARG A 38 -1.39 -4.36 -5.13
C ARG A 38 -0.13 -3.78 -5.72
N ASN A 39 0.82 -4.63 -6.09
CA ASN A 39 2.03 -4.20 -6.77
C ASN A 39 1.87 -4.29 -8.28
N ARG A 40 2.44 -3.33 -9.02
CA ARG A 40 2.41 -3.35 -10.49
C ARG A 40 3.36 -4.36 -11.12
N LEU A 41 4.49 -4.66 -10.49
CA LEU A 41 5.43 -5.68 -10.95
C LEU A 41 4.84 -7.10 -10.86
N ALA A 42 3.86 -7.31 -9.98
CA ALA A 42 3.20 -8.60 -9.78
C ALA A 42 1.67 -8.45 -9.90
N PRO A 43 1.14 -8.36 -11.14
CA PRO A 43 -0.30 -8.29 -11.37
C PRO A 43 -1.04 -9.47 -10.70
N GLY A 44 -2.20 -9.18 -10.10
CA GLY A 44 -2.98 -10.18 -9.38
C GLY A 44 -2.48 -10.50 -7.97
N MET A 45 -1.36 -9.92 -7.52
CA MET A 45 -0.82 -10.10 -6.17
C MET A 45 -1.16 -8.92 -5.25
N CYS A 46 -1.43 -9.22 -3.99
CA CYS A 46 -1.82 -8.30 -2.93
C CYS A 46 -0.84 -8.41 -1.75
N LEU A 47 -0.55 -7.28 -1.11
CA LEU A 47 0.18 -7.23 0.15
C LEU A 47 -0.59 -8.02 1.21
N ASP A 48 0.10 -8.93 1.89
CA ASP A 48 -0.43 -9.82 2.91
C ASP A 48 0.46 -9.78 4.15
N VAL A 49 -0.12 -10.16 5.29
CA VAL A 49 0.58 -10.32 6.56
C VAL A 49 0.29 -11.69 7.16
N ALA A 50 1.35 -12.38 7.55
CA ALA A 50 1.27 -13.69 8.21
C ALA A 50 1.10 -13.55 9.74
N GLY A 51 0.78 -14.66 10.41
CA GLY A 51 0.51 -14.67 11.84
C GLY A 51 1.72 -14.23 12.68
N ASP A 52 2.93 -14.50 12.19
CA ASP A 52 4.21 -14.07 12.77
C ASP A 52 4.53 -12.59 12.49
N GLY A 53 3.75 -11.91 11.66
CA GLY A 53 3.95 -10.52 11.26
C GLY A 53 4.83 -10.34 10.02
N ALA A 54 5.23 -11.42 9.35
CA ALA A 54 5.93 -11.31 8.08
C ALA A 54 5.03 -10.66 7.02
N ILE A 55 5.60 -9.77 6.23
CA ILE A 55 4.94 -9.10 5.10
C ILE A 55 5.41 -9.74 3.81
N TYR A 56 4.47 -10.00 2.91
CA TYR A 56 4.75 -10.65 1.63
C TYR A 56 3.63 -10.34 0.63
N MET A 57 3.75 -10.84 -0.59
CA MET A 57 2.68 -10.76 -1.59
C MET A 57 2.05 -12.12 -1.87
N ASP A 58 0.73 -12.23 -1.74
CA ASP A 58 -0.01 -13.44 -2.15
C ASP A 58 -1.05 -13.10 -3.21
N THR A 59 -1.61 -14.13 -3.85
CA THR A 59 -2.72 -13.99 -4.78
C THR A 59 -3.83 -13.19 -4.11
N CYS A 60 -4.30 -12.14 -4.78
CA CYS A 60 -5.36 -11.30 -4.27
C CYS A 60 -6.64 -12.10 -4.01
N GLY A 61 -7.16 -12.00 -2.79
CA GLY A 61 -8.40 -12.66 -2.37
C GLY A 61 -9.11 -11.88 -1.25
N ASN A 62 -9.91 -12.61 -0.48
CA ASN A 62 -10.72 -12.07 0.63
C ASN A 62 -10.11 -12.33 2.01
N GLN A 63 -8.84 -12.72 2.05
CA GLN A 63 -8.13 -13.03 3.29
C GLN A 63 -8.01 -11.79 4.18
N ILE A 64 -8.10 -12.00 5.50
CA ILE A 64 -8.02 -10.91 6.47
C ILE A 64 -6.63 -10.26 6.47
N GLY A 65 -5.57 -11.03 6.23
CA GLY A 65 -4.19 -10.52 6.08
C GLY A 65 -4.01 -9.59 4.88
N GLN A 66 -4.95 -9.55 3.94
CA GLN A 66 -4.91 -8.62 2.79
C GLN A 66 -5.79 -7.38 2.99
N ARG A 67 -6.37 -7.18 4.18
CA ARG A 67 -7.23 -6.03 4.51
C ARG A 67 -6.41 -4.94 5.15
N TRP A 68 -6.24 -3.82 4.46
CA TRP A 68 -5.43 -2.72 4.95
C TRP A 68 -6.27 -1.47 5.18
N ASN A 69 -5.94 -0.72 6.23
CA ASN A 69 -6.43 0.64 6.44
C ASN A 69 -5.22 1.59 6.46
N LEU A 70 -5.39 2.72 5.80
CA LEU A 70 -4.45 3.84 5.84
C LEU A 70 -5.04 4.92 6.73
N ARG A 71 -4.35 5.27 7.81
CA ARG A 71 -4.77 6.34 8.73
C ARG A 71 -3.78 7.49 8.63
N GLY A 72 -4.26 8.68 8.25
CA GLY A 72 -3.42 9.87 8.19
C GLY A 72 -2.87 10.27 9.56
N GLN A 73 -1.58 10.61 9.61
CA GLN A 73 -0.86 11.08 10.79
C GLN A 73 0.16 12.15 10.40
N ASN A 74 -0.15 13.43 10.66
CA ASN A 74 0.76 14.58 10.47
C ASN A 74 1.51 14.60 9.12
N GLY A 75 0.78 14.41 8.01
CA GLY A 75 1.36 14.39 6.66
C GLY A 75 1.94 13.04 6.21
N ASN A 76 1.96 12.04 7.10
CA ASN A 76 2.26 10.64 6.79
C ASN A 76 0.99 9.78 6.95
N VAL A 77 1.13 8.47 6.75
CA VAL A 77 0.09 7.47 7.03
C VAL A 77 0.64 6.34 7.88
N ASP A 78 -0.21 5.86 8.78
CA ASP A 78 -0.08 4.52 9.36
C ASP A 78 -0.74 3.51 8.43
N VAL A 79 -0.12 2.34 8.29
CA VAL A 79 -0.69 1.22 7.55
C VAL A 79 -0.99 0.10 8.53
N ILE A 80 -2.27 -0.23 8.69
CA ILE A 80 -2.75 -1.18 9.71
C ILE A 80 -3.57 -2.30 9.08
N ASN A 81 -3.54 -3.46 9.74
CA ASN A 81 -4.24 -4.66 9.30
C ASN A 81 -5.08 -5.24 10.47
N PRO A 82 -6.36 -5.57 10.27
CA PRO A 82 -7.20 -6.12 11.33
C PRO A 82 -6.79 -7.54 11.75
N PHE A 83 -6.00 -8.27 10.96
CA PHE A 83 -5.47 -9.58 11.36
C PHE A 83 -4.48 -9.49 12.53
N LYS A 84 -3.78 -8.37 12.65
CA LYS A 84 -2.79 -8.10 13.71
C LYS A 84 -3.19 -6.80 14.44
N PRO A 85 -4.26 -6.82 15.26
CA PRO A 85 -4.69 -5.63 15.99
C PRO A 85 -3.56 -5.13 16.90
N GLY A 86 -3.38 -3.80 16.98
CA GLY A 86 -2.29 -3.21 17.73
C GLY A 86 -0.92 -3.29 17.04
N HIS A 87 -0.84 -3.77 15.80
CA HIS A 87 0.37 -3.72 14.99
C HIS A 87 0.27 -2.71 13.84
N ARG A 88 1.42 -2.30 13.29
CA ARG A 88 1.57 -1.42 12.13
C ARG A 88 2.60 -2.00 11.17
N LEU A 89 2.46 -1.68 9.89
CA LEU A 89 3.54 -1.87 8.93
C LEU A 89 4.72 -0.99 9.35
N ASP A 90 5.89 -1.59 9.46
CA ASP A 90 7.10 -0.97 10.00
C ASP A 90 8.33 -1.45 9.22
N VAL A 91 9.37 -0.65 9.27
CA VAL A 91 10.73 -1.03 8.90
C VAL A 91 11.60 -0.77 10.12
N THR A 92 12.15 -1.84 10.68
CA THR A 92 12.85 -1.73 11.97
C THR A 92 14.31 -1.36 11.75
N ALA A 93 14.96 -0.77 12.76
CA ALA A 93 16.39 -0.45 12.68
C ALA A 93 17.27 -1.69 12.42
N ASN A 94 16.83 -2.87 12.87
CA ASN A 94 17.54 -4.14 12.69
C ASN A 94 17.26 -4.80 11.33
N ALA A 95 16.26 -4.32 10.60
CA ALA A 95 15.90 -4.79 9.27
C ALA A 95 15.36 -3.63 8.42
N PRO A 96 16.20 -2.60 8.12
CA PRO A 96 15.74 -1.34 7.54
C PRO A 96 15.20 -1.49 6.12
N ASN A 97 15.48 -2.62 5.48
CA ASN A 97 15.02 -2.96 4.14
C ASN A 97 13.95 -4.05 4.15
N ILE A 98 13.43 -4.46 5.30
CA ILE A 98 12.36 -5.46 5.41
C ILE A 98 11.16 -4.85 6.11
N ALA A 99 10.02 -4.83 5.41
CA ALA A 99 8.74 -4.47 5.98
C ALA A 99 8.20 -5.63 6.84
N LEU A 100 7.73 -5.29 8.04
CA LEU A 100 7.14 -6.21 9.02
C LEU A 100 5.87 -5.60 9.62
N SER A 101 5.00 -6.43 10.17
CA SER A 101 3.87 -6.00 10.99
C SER A 101 4.21 -6.15 12.47
N VAL A 102 4.65 -5.08 13.12
CA VAL A 102 5.14 -5.10 14.51
C VAL A 102 4.25 -4.26 15.44
N PRO A 103 4.32 -4.44 16.78
CA PRO A 103 3.51 -3.67 17.71
C PRO A 103 3.65 -2.15 17.53
N CYS A 104 2.56 -1.43 17.76
CA CYS A 104 2.55 0.04 17.75
C CYS A 104 3.57 0.59 18.75
N SER A 105 4.50 1.42 18.28
CA SER A 105 5.50 2.09 19.12
C SER A 105 5.52 3.61 18.92
N GLY A 106 4.90 4.11 17.85
CA GLY A 106 5.06 5.51 17.45
C GLY A 106 6.43 5.80 16.83
N ALA A 107 7.24 4.77 16.58
CA ALA A 107 8.49 4.89 15.87
C ALA A 107 8.26 5.40 14.45
N THR A 108 9.24 6.11 13.92
CA THR A 108 9.14 6.74 12.59
C THR A 108 9.19 5.73 11.45
N GLY A 109 9.68 4.51 11.70
CA GLY A 109 9.56 3.36 10.79
C GLY A 109 8.10 2.93 10.55
N GLN A 110 7.17 3.29 11.44
CA GLN A 110 5.73 3.00 11.31
C GLN A 110 4.98 4.07 10.50
N LEU A 111 5.67 5.15 10.10
CA LEU A 111 5.09 6.28 9.37
C LEU A 111 5.53 6.25 7.91
N TRP A 112 4.54 6.17 7.03
CA TRP A 112 4.75 6.03 5.59
C TRP A 112 4.32 7.29 4.86
N SER A 113 5.11 7.72 3.89
CA SER A 113 4.71 8.71 2.90
C SER A 113 4.18 8.01 1.65
N VAL A 114 3.06 8.48 1.13
CA VAL A 114 2.45 7.96 -0.10
C VAL A 114 2.45 9.06 -1.13
N THR A 115 3.17 8.86 -2.23
CA THR A 115 3.29 9.84 -3.32
C THR A 115 2.59 9.31 -4.57
N ALA A 116 1.66 10.10 -5.11
CA ALA A 116 1.00 9.74 -6.37
C ALA A 116 2.00 9.74 -7.52
N THR A 117 2.02 8.66 -8.31
CA THR A 117 2.97 8.53 -9.43
C THR A 117 2.40 9.04 -10.76
N ASN A 118 1.12 9.41 -10.80
CA ASN A 118 0.35 9.70 -12.02
C ASN A 118 0.41 8.58 -13.08
N VAL A 119 0.81 7.39 -12.66
CA VAL A 119 0.76 6.20 -13.48
C VAL A 119 -0.61 5.54 -13.30
N TRP A 120 -1.31 5.34 -14.40
CA TRP A 120 -2.63 4.70 -14.46
C TRP A 120 -2.55 3.19 -14.18
N PRO A 121 -3.58 2.59 -13.58
CA PRO A 121 -3.52 1.21 -13.09
C PRO A 121 -3.49 0.20 -14.24
N ASP A 122 -3.22 -1.05 -13.86
CA ASP A 122 -3.32 -2.26 -14.69
C ASP A 122 -4.50 -2.19 -15.69
N PRO A 123 -4.31 -2.50 -16.98
CA PRO A 123 -5.36 -2.45 -18.01
C PRO A 123 -6.66 -3.19 -17.63
N VAL A 124 -6.61 -4.19 -16.74
CA VAL A 124 -7.81 -4.88 -16.22
C VAL A 124 -8.74 -3.95 -15.42
N GLN A 125 -8.21 -2.93 -14.75
CA GLN A 125 -9.02 -1.91 -14.06
C GLN A 125 -9.44 -0.74 -14.95
N ALA A 126 -8.63 -0.40 -15.96
CA ALA A 126 -8.98 0.63 -16.94
C ALA A 126 -10.26 0.25 -17.71
N ALA A 127 -10.44 -1.02 -18.05
CA ALA A 127 -11.63 -1.52 -18.75
C ALA A 127 -12.93 -1.37 -17.93
N ARG A 128 -12.87 -1.39 -16.59
CA ARG A 128 -14.06 -1.19 -15.72
C ARG A 128 -14.44 0.27 -15.50
N LEU A 129 -13.51 1.21 -15.74
CA LEU A 129 -13.78 2.64 -15.61
C LEU A 129 -14.30 3.27 -16.93
N ILE A 130 -14.25 2.54 -18.05
CA ILE A 130 -14.68 3.00 -19.38
C ILE A 130 -16.15 2.65 -19.67
N SER A 131 -16.86 1.92 -18.79
CA SER A 131 -18.25 1.50 -19.03
C SER A 131 -19.32 2.53 -18.64
N THR A 132 -18.97 3.78 -18.37
CA THR A 132 -19.94 4.89 -18.29
C THR A 132 -19.65 5.86 -19.44
N PRO A 133 -20.54 5.98 -20.43
CA PRO A 133 -20.35 6.91 -21.53
C PRO A 133 -20.67 8.30 -21.00
N ASP A 134 -19.66 9.06 -20.58
CA ASP A 134 -19.75 10.52 -20.59
C ASP A 134 -18.35 11.12 -20.84
N SER A 135 -18.14 11.39 -22.12
CA SER A 135 -17.29 12.43 -22.71
C SER A 135 -16.09 12.96 -21.90
N PHE A 136 -14.89 12.46 -22.23
CA PHE A 136 -13.64 13.21 -21.98
C PHE A 136 -13.29 14.03 -23.23
N HIS A 137 -13.71 15.30 -23.25
CA HIS A 137 -13.08 16.35 -24.06
C HIS A 137 -12.02 17.05 -23.21
N SER A 138 -10.86 17.29 -23.82
CA SER A 138 -9.73 18.00 -23.23
C SER A 138 -10.02 19.49 -23.02
N ASN A 139 -9.83 20.03 -21.80
CA ASN A 139 -9.06 21.25 -21.48
C ASN A 139 -9.41 21.87 -20.11
N ARG A 140 -8.37 22.04 -19.26
CA ARG A 140 -8.21 23.00 -18.12
C ARG A 140 -9.15 22.86 -16.89
N PRO A 141 -8.88 23.58 -15.77
CA PRO A 141 -7.63 23.79 -15.00
C PRO A 141 -7.79 23.37 -13.52
N ARG A 142 -6.69 23.47 -12.74
CA ARG A 142 -6.59 23.21 -11.28
C ARG A 142 -7.87 23.58 -10.51
N ARG A 143 -8.62 22.58 -10.02
CA ARG A 143 -9.65 22.75 -8.99
C ARG A 143 -9.35 21.85 -7.80
N SER A 144 -9.55 22.40 -6.61
CA SER A 144 -9.45 21.77 -5.31
C SER A 144 -10.26 20.47 -5.25
N ILE A 145 -9.59 19.36 -4.97
CA ILE A 145 -10.19 18.02 -4.93
C ILE A 145 -10.45 17.63 -3.47
N SER A 146 -11.70 17.26 -3.17
CA SER A 146 -12.19 16.93 -1.83
C SER A 146 -11.64 15.60 -1.29
N LYS A 147 -11.61 15.52 0.05
CA LYS A 147 -10.88 14.58 0.94
C LYS A 147 -11.07 13.07 0.72
N THR A 148 -12.01 12.62 -0.11
CA THR A 148 -12.42 11.20 -0.20
C THR A 148 -12.07 10.51 -1.52
N SER A 149 -11.59 11.25 -2.53
CA SER A 149 -11.27 10.72 -3.87
C SER A 149 -9.80 10.24 -4.03
N TRP A 150 -9.00 10.29 -2.97
CA TRP A 150 -7.54 10.21 -3.04
C TRP A 150 -6.94 8.88 -3.52
N LEU A 151 -7.68 7.76 -3.51
CA LEU A 151 -7.05 6.44 -3.58
C LEU A 151 -7.57 5.52 -4.69
N SER A 152 -8.76 5.74 -5.25
CA SER A 152 -9.29 4.81 -6.25
C SER A 152 -8.64 5.01 -7.62
N GLY A 153 -7.91 4.00 -8.09
CA GLY A 153 -7.54 3.90 -9.50
C GLY A 153 -6.29 4.68 -9.92
N ARG A 154 -5.37 5.00 -9.00
CA ARG A 154 -4.03 5.51 -9.33
C ARG A 154 -2.95 4.61 -8.72
N SER A 155 -1.77 4.55 -9.35
CA SER A 155 -0.58 3.98 -8.73
C SER A 155 0.18 5.03 -7.92
N PHE A 156 0.80 4.59 -6.85
CA PHE A 156 1.53 5.39 -5.88
C PHE A 156 2.89 4.76 -5.62
N ARG A 157 3.86 5.59 -5.27
CA ARG A 157 5.09 5.16 -4.63
C ARG A 157 4.92 5.31 -3.14
N VAL A 158 5.36 4.29 -2.41
CA VAL A 158 5.35 4.29 -0.96
C VAL A 158 6.78 4.49 -0.52
N ARG A 159 7.02 5.51 0.29
CA ARG A 159 8.32 5.83 0.86
C ARG A 159 8.21 5.76 2.37
N VAL A 160 9.09 5.04 3.04
CA VAL A 160 9.28 5.25 4.47
C VAL A 160 10.09 6.51 4.65
N THR A 161 9.55 7.47 5.39
CA THR A 161 10.36 8.58 5.86
C THR A 161 10.71 8.29 7.32
N ALA A 162 11.88 7.70 7.55
CA ALA A 162 12.46 7.69 8.89
C ALA A 162 12.71 9.14 9.29
N ASN A 163 11.80 9.72 10.07
CA ASN A 163 11.93 11.08 10.56
C ASN A 163 13.07 11.08 11.58
N ARG A 164 14.30 11.42 11.14
CA ARG A 164 15.51 11.45 11.96
C ARG A 164 15.51 12.56 13.04
N SER A 165 14.35 13.08 13.43
CA SER A 165 14.24 14.25 14.32
C SER A 165 13.99 13.93 15.79
N ARG A 166 13.89 12.65 16.20
CA ARG A 166 13.83 12.28 17.63
C ARG A 166 14.58 10.97 17.93
N LEU A 167 15.90 11.02 17.83
CA LEU A 167 16.76 10.30 18.76
C LEU A 167 17.16 11.35 19.80
N ARG A 168 16.46 11.34 20.95
CA ARG A 168 16.94 11.96 22.19
C ARG A 168 17.05 10.84 23.20
#